data_AF-A0A838SVS5-F1
#
_entry.id   AF-A0A838SVS5-F1
#
_cell.length_a   1.000
_cell.length_b   1.000
_cell.length_c   1.000
_cell.angle_alpha   90.00
_cell.angle_beta   90.00
_cell.angle_gamma   90.00
#
_symmetry.space_group_name_H-M   'P 1'
#
loop_
_entity.id
_entity.type
_entity.pdbx_description
1 polymer ?
#
loop_
_entity_poly.entity_id
_entity_poly.type
_entity_poly.pdbx_seq_one_letter_code
_entity_poly.pdbx_strand_id
1 'polypeptide(L)' 'MTLEEADRLIDVLQAPYPERTLKQVRRVLTSADDATAKVEALGRLITDLGLEPSPALEPLPEIEEDDVHLVCWLAIVPQD' A
#
# COMPACT_ATOMS: atom_id res chain seq x y z
N MET A 1 -4.42 -23.54 -3.19
CA MET A 1 -3.66 -22.38 -2.71
C MET A 1 -2.97 -22.76 -1.41
N THR A 2 -1.66 -22.59 -1.32
CA THR A 2 -0.88 -22.77 -0.09
C THR A 2 -0.98 -21.53 0.80
N LEU A 3 -0.51 -21.62 2.05
CA LEU A 3 -0.47 -20.45 2.95
C LEU A 3 0.46 -19.36 2.40
N GLU A 4 1.64 -19.74 1.90
CA GLU A 4 2.61 -18.81 1.30
C GLU A 4 2.05 -18.10 0.05
N GLU A 5 1.28 -18.81 -0.77
CA GLU A 5 0.60 -18.22 -1.94
C GLU A 5 -0.47 -17.20 -1.51
N ALA A 6 -1.16 -17.45 -0.40
CA ALA A 6 -2.17 -16.54 0.15
C ALA A 6 -1.52 -15.28 0.73
N ASP A 7 -0.42 -15.43 1.47
CA ASP A 7 0.35 -14.30 2.03
C ASP A 7 0.90 -13.41 0.91
N ARG A 8 1.49 -14.02 -0.14
CA ARG A 8 1.93 -13.26 -1.32
C ARG A 8 0.79 -12.50 -1.99
N LEU A 9 -0.39 -13.10 -2.09
CA LEU A 9 -1.57 -12.44 -2.66
C LEU A 9 -1.97 -11.19 -1.84
N ILE A 10 -1.88 -11.28 -0.51
CA ILE A 10 -2.15 -10.16 0.39
C ILE A 10 -1.13 -9.04 0.15
N ASP A 11 0.17 -9.37 0.06
CA ASP A 11 1.22 -8.37 -0.16
C ASP A 11 1.05 -7.63 -1.49
N VAL A 12 0.67 -8.36 -2.56
CA VAL A 12 0.30 -7.75 -3.85
C VAL A 12 -0.85 -6.77 -3.65
N LEU A 13 -1.95 -7.19 -3.02
CA LEU A 13 -3.13 -6.33 -2.85
C LEU A 13 -2.91 -5.07 -2.02
N GLN A 14 -1.94 -5.07 -1.11
CA GLN A 14 -1.60 -3.91 -0.27
C GLN A 14 -0.78 -2.85 -1.01
N ALA A 15 -0.26 -3.15 -2.20
CA ALA A 15 0.49 -2.20 -2.99
C ALA A 15 -0.40 -1.05 -3.52
N PRO A 16 0.18 0.16 -3.71
CA PRO A 16 -0.54 1.28 -4.29
C PRO A 16 -0.84 1.03 -5.78
N TYR A 17 -2.12 1.05 -6.15
CA TYR A 17 -2.56 0.82 -7.53
C TYR A 17 -3.35 1.98 -8.13
N PRO A 18 -3.26 2.21 -9.45
CA PRO A 18 -4.10 3.18 -10.13
C PRO A 18 -5.58 2.75 -10.09
N GLU A 19 -6.47 3.74 -10.17
CA GLU A 19 -7.94 3.58 -10.14
C GLU A 19 -8.46 2.48 -11.08
N ARG A 20 -7.85 2.32 -12.25
CA ARG A 20 -8.21 1.28 -13.23
C ARG A 20 -8.06 -0.14 -12.66
N THR A 21 -6.91 -0.43 -12.05
CA THR A 21 -6.62 -1.74 -11.45
C THR A 21 -7.55 -1.99 -10.25
N LEU A 22 -7.75 -0.99 -9.40
CA LEU A 22 -8.67 -1.07 -8.26
C LEU A 22 -10.12 -1.37 -8.71
N LYS A 23 -10.58 -0.79 -9.83
CA LYS A 23 -11.90 -1.10 -10.40
C LYS A 23 -12.00 -2.57 -10.86
N GLN A 24 -10.94 -3.13 -11.43
CA GLN A 24 -10.92 -4.54 -11.85
C GLN A 24 -10.98 -5.48 -10.65
N VAL A 25 -10.18 -5.20 -9.61
CA VAL A 25 -10.21 -5.97 -8.35
C VAL A 25 -11.60 -5.91 -7.71
N ARG A 26 -12.18 -4.71 -7.57
CA ARG A 26 -13.53 -4.53 -7.00
C ARG A 26 -14.58 -5.32 -7.79
N ARG A 27 -14.50 -5.32 -9.12
CA ARG A 27 -15.42 -6.09 -9.98
C ARG A 27 -15.39 -7.58 -9.63
N VAL A 28 -14.20 -8.16 -9.50
CA VAL A 28 -14.03 -9.58 -9.11
C VAL A 28 -14.64 -9.86 -7.74
N LEU A 29 -14.43 -8.97 -6.77
CA LEU A 29 -14.99 -9.12 -5.43
C LEU A 29 -16.52 -9.04 -5.39
N THR A 30 -17.13 -8.33 -6.35
CA THR A 30 -18.60 -8.19 -6.47
C THR A 30 -19.25 -9.22 -7.40
N SER A 31 -18.49 -9.98 -8.20
CA SER A 31 -19.05 -10.85 -9.24
C SER A 31 -19.27 -12.30 -8.83
N ALA A 32 -18.64 -12.76 -7.75
CA ALA A 32 -18.84 -14.10 -7.21
C ALA A 32 -19.55 -14.02 -5.85
N ASP A 33 -20.41 -14.99 -5.53
CA ASP A 33 -21.04 -15.06 -4.20
C ASP A 33 -20.16 -15.87 -3.22
N ASP A 34 -19.42 -16.85 -3.73
CA ASP A 34 -18.55 -17.71 -2.94
C ASP A 34 -17.16 -17.08 -2.68
N ALA A 35 -16.68 -17.20 -1.44
CA ALA A 35 -15.41 -16.61 -1.02
C ALA A 35 -14.21 -17.31 -1.66
N THR A 36 -14.24 -18.65 -1.80
CA THR A 36 -13.15 -19.40 -2.43
C THR A 36 -13.04 -19.05 -3.91
N ALA A 37 -14.16 -18.95 -4.61
CA ALA A 37 -14.20 -18.51 -6.00
C ALA A 37 -13.63 -17.08 -6.20
N LYS A 38 -13.88 -16.15 -5.26
CA LYS A 38 -13.28 -14.80 -5.31
C LYS A 38 -11.77 -14.84 -5.22
N VAL A 39 -11.23 -15.64 -4.30
CA VAL A 39 -9.78 -15.75 -4.10
C VAL A 39 -9.11 -16.32 -5.34
N GLU A 40 -9.68 -17.37 -5.94
CA GLU A 40 -9.15 -17.94 -7.19
C GLU A 40 -9.20 -16.95 -8.35
N ALA A 41 -10.33 -16.24 -8.51
CA ALA A 41 -10.49 -15.23 -9.55
C ALA A 41 -9.52 -14.06 -9.37
N LEU A 42 -9.25 -13.68 -8.12
CA LEU A 42 -8.29 -12.63 -7.80
C LEU A 42 -6.85 -13.07 -8.10
N GLY A 43 -6.48 -14.32 -7.76
CA GLY A 43 -5.18 -14.88 -8.12
C GLY A 43 -4.95 -14.86 -9.63
N ARG A 44 -5.95 -15.28 -10.42
CA ARG A 44 -5.89 -15.19 -11.89
C ARG A 44 -5.73 -13.74 -12.36
N LEU A 45 -6.52 -12.81 -11.81
CA LEU A 45 -6.42 -11.40 -12.18
C LEU A 45 -5.03 -10.81 -11.90
N ILE A 46 -4.45 -11.14 -10.74
CA ILE A 46 -3.10 -10.71 -10.35
C ILE A 46 -2.07 -11.24 -11.35
N THR A 47 -2.14 -12.53 -11.71
CA THR A 47 -1.27 -13.14 -12.73
C THR A 47 -1.46 -12.49 -14.10
N ASP A 48 -2.70 -12.30 -14.56
CA ASP A 48 -3.02 -11.72 -15.87
C ASP A 48 -2.55 -10.27 -16.01
N LEU A 49 -2.60 -9.51 -14.91
CA LEU A 49 -2.13 -8.13 -14.86
C LEU A 49 -0.63 -8.00 -14.57
N GLY A 50 0.06 -9.11 -14.26
CA GLY A 50 1.47 -9.13 -13.88
C GLY A 50 1.74 -8.27 -12.64
N LEU A 51 0.81 -8.26 -11.66
CA LEU A 51 0.99 -7.49 -10.44
C LEU A 51 1.98 -8.20 -9.52
N GLU A 52 2.95 -7.46 -9.03
CA GLU A 52 3.93 -7.93 -8.05
C GLU A 52 3.76 -7.17 -6.72
N PRO A 53 4.18 -7.76 -5.59
CA PRO A 53 4.28 -7.05 -4.32
C PRO A 53 5.12 -5.79 -4.46
N SER A 54 4.79 -4.77 -3.67
CA SER A 54 5.68 -3.60 -3.58
C SER A 54 7.05 -4.04 -3.07
N PRO A 55 8.16 -3.57 -3.66
CA PRO A 55 9.46 -3.81 -3.08
C PRO A 55 9.48 -3.25 -1.66
N ALA A 56 10.18 -3.94 -0.76
CA ALA A 56 10.47 -3.40 0.55
C ALA A 56 11.20 -2.06 0.38
N LEU A 57 10.67 -1.01 1.00
CA LEU A 57 11.37 0.26 1.03
C LEU A 57 12.63 0.08 1.86
N GLU A 58 13.76 0.55 1.34
CA GLU A 58 14.95 0.69 2.17
C GLU A 58 14.59 1.62 3.34
N PRO A 59 14.96 1.25 4.58
CA PRO A 59 14.72 2.13 5.72
C PRO A 59 15.38 3.48 5.45
N LEU A 60 14.69 4.55 5.83
CA LEU A 60 15.32 5.87 5.81
C LEU A 60 16.54 5.84 6.75
N PRO A 61 17.57 6.67 6.48
CA PRO A 61 18.66 6.87 7.42
C PRO A 61 18.14 7.13 8.83
N GLU A 62 18.87 6.68 9.84
CA GLU A 62 18.58 7.03 11.22
C GLU A 62 18.62 8.55 11.38
N ILE A 63 17.71 9.08 12.21
CA ILE A 63 17.66 10.52 12.51
C ILE A 63 18.76 10.80 13.53
N GLU A 64 19.70 11.66 13.15
CA GLU A 64 20.82 12.09 13.98
C GLU A 64 20.52 13.42 14.69
N GLU A 65 21.36 13.83 15.64
CA GLU A 65 21.16 15.09 16.36
C GLU A 65 21.17 16.33 15.42
N ASP A 66 21.91 16.27 14.32
CA ASP A 66 22.03 17.35 13.34
C ASP A 66 20.84 17.46 12.39
N ASP A 67 19.98 16.43 12.28
CA ASP A 67 18.70 16.49 11.57
C ASP A 67 17.64 17.32 12.32
N VAL A 68 17.86 17.63 13.61
CA VAL A 68 16.90 18.31 14.47
C VAL A 68 17.13 19.82 14.49
N HIS A 69 16.24 20.58 13.85
CA HIS A 69 16.32 22.04 13.79
C HIS A 69 15.17 22.73 14.54
N LEU A 70 15.50 23.62 15.48
CA LEU A 70 14.52 24.49 16.14
C LEU A 70 14.23 25.73 15.26
N VAL A 71 13.01 25.81 14.73
CA VAL A 71 12.50 27.03 14.09
C VAL A 71 11.55 27.72 15.06
N CYS A 72 11.93 28.89 15.55
CA CYS A 72 11.10 29.70 16.44
C CYS A 72 10.67 31.00 15.75
N TRP A 73 9.41 31.37 15.96
CA TRP A 73 8.86 32.64 15.49
C TRP A 73 8.64 33.54 16.70
N LEU A 74 9.23 34.73 16.68
CA LEU A 74 9.06 35.73 17.73
C LEU A 74 8.19 36.87 17.21
N ALA A 75 7.14 37.24 17.96
CA ALA A 75 6.41 38.47 17.74
C ALA A 75 7.00 39.59 18.60
N ILE A 76 7.27 40.75 18.00
CA ILE A 76 7.73 41.94 18.71
C ILE A 76 6.53 42.85 18.95
N VAL A 77 6.30 43.25 20.20
CA VAL A 77 5.23 44.18 20.61
C VAL A 77 5.81 45.41 21.32
N PRO A 78 5.16 46.59 21.26
CA PRO A 78 5.61 47.80 21.96
C PRO A 78 5.61 47.61 23.49
N GLN A 79 6.47 48.36 24.20
CA GLN A 79 6.39 48.52 25.66
C GLN A 79 5.49 49.73 25.98
N ASP A 80 4.64 49.60 27.01
CA ASP A 80 3.74 50.65 27.50
C ASP A 80 4.49 51.90 28.01
#